data_AF-A7RGS7-F1
#
_entry.id   AF-A7RGS7-F1
#
_cell.length_a   1.000
_cell.length_b   1.000
_cell.length_c   1.000
_cell.angle_alpha   90.00
_cell.angle_beta   90.00
_cell.angle_gamma   90.00
#
_symmetry.space_group_name_H-M   'P 1'
#
loop_
_entity.id
_entity.type
_entity.pdbx_description
1 polymer ?
#
loop_
_entity_poly.entity_id
_entity_poly.type
_entity_poly.pdbx_seq_one_letter_code
_entity_poly.pdbx_strand_id
1 'polypeptide(L)'
;KEASNNFWRMAETLGWIPLFRLHWNRVEMSRVMVFLWWIKFALRVSMQKQINWFWFFASFGESCTTLPNLLAASIVVSEISRSILYHTQLCLKAQPYQINETLHGFGVNEGIAFFILNLQIGLVQGGSKEHSLVSCLVMFVTLSLLIQDAFDITEPILGMLGVTYAGKFTMAHCRALLVSLTILILPCYLVYVICSTFAAGTWLFVIISNSLVTVVQLIGALSIYGLFVLNVHKERSWENLDDYVYYINAVSKVFEFLVALGVVAYSTWSTVTRDWSLVGTGIICIHAYFNVYSRALEGWNNFLCRLSAVRKVKSLQSATEEQLRLHNDICPICYEDMKSAKVTKCLHFFHGKCLKKWLYVKNKCPLCHTDITPSD
;
A
#
# COMPACT_ATOMS: atom_id res chain seq x y z
N LYS A 1 10.41 51.45 12.07
CA LYS A 1 11.16 51.03 13.28
C LYS A 1 10.27 50.25 14.26
N GLU A 2 9.10 50.77 14.61
CA GLU A 2 8.17 50.12 15.56
C GLU A 2 7.62 48.76 15.09
N ALA A 3 7.24 48.64 13.81
CA ALA A 3 6.83 47.37 13.22
C ALA A 3 7.95 46.31 13.18
N SER A 4 9.21 46.73 13.04
CA SER A 4 10.36 45.83 13.07
C SER A 4 10.66 45.34 14.48
N ASN A 5 10.57 46.22 15.49
CA ASN A 5 10.72 45.82 16.90
C ASN A 5 9.61 44.86 17.36
N ASN A 6 8.39 45.04 16.88
CA ASN A 6 7.28 44.14 17.17
C ASN A 6 7.47 42.75 16.52
N PHE A 7 8.02 42.70 15.30
CA PHE A 7 8.34 41.44 14.62
C PHE A 7 9.41 40.65 15.37
N TRP A 8 10.50 41.30 15.79
CA TRP A 8 11.56 40.65 16.58
C TRP A 8 11.04 40.12 17.92
N ARG A 9 10.22 40.91 18.64
CA ARG A 9 9.57 40.44 19.88
C ARG A 9 8.65 39.24 19.65
N MET A 10 7.92 39.19 18.53
CA MET A 10 7.10 38.03 18.18
C MET A 10 7.96 36.81 17.84
N ALA A 11 9.08 36.98 17.14
CA ALA A 11 9.99 35.88 16.79
C ALA A 11 10.66 35.27 18.04
N GLU A 12 11.04 36.09 19.02
CA GLU A 12 11.60 35.63 20.29
C GLU A 12 10.57 34.95 21.20
N THR A 13 9.30 35.36 21.16
CA THR A 13 8.24 34.81 22.03
C THR A 13 7.54 33.57 21.46
N LEU A 14 7.26 33.52 20.17
CA LEU A 14 6.59 32.40 19.50
C LEU A 14 7.59 31.38 18.89
N GLY A 15 8.83 31.78 18.68
CA GLY A 15 9.80 31.02 17.89
C GLY A 15 9.60 31.17 16.38
N TRP A 16 10.67 30.89 15.62
CA TRP A 16 10.72 31.09 14.17
C TRP A 16 9.71 30.23 13.38
N ILE A 17 9.49 28.98 13.80
CA ILE A 17 8.62 28.04 13.08
C ILE A 17 7.13 28.42 13.20
N PRO A 18 6.57 28.71 14.40
CA PRO A 18 5.19 29.17 14.51
C PRO A 18 4.95 30.52 13.85
N LEU A 19 5.92 31.43 13.92
CA LEU A 19 5.83 32.72 13.25
C LEU A 19 5.83 32.56 11.72
N PHE A 20 6.70 31.72 11.17
CA PHE A 20 6.69 31.36 9.75
C PHE A 20 5.34 30.75 9.34
N ARG A 21 4.82 29.78 10.10
CA ARG A 21 3.51 29.15 9.84
C ARG A 21 2.37 30.17 9.86
N LEU A 22 2.39 31.12 10.80
CA LEU A 22 1.38 32.16 10.91
C LEU A 22 1.40 33.08 9.69
N HIS A 23 2.58 33.53 9.25
CA HIS A 23 2.71 34.33 8.04
C HIS A 23 2.36 33.55 6.77
N TRP A 24 2.78 32.28 6.68
CA TRP A 24 2.46 31.38 5.57
C TRP A 24 0.96 31.20 5.39
N ASN A 25 0.24 31.01 6.50
CA ASN A 25 -1.22 30.87 6.49
C ASN A 25 -1.91 32.21 6.23
N ARG A 26 -1.43 33.31 6.82
CA ARG A 26 -2.00 34.65 6.64
C ARG A 26 -2.01 35.09 5.17
N VAL A 27 -0.98 34.74 4.41
CA VAL A 27 -0.83 35.12 3.00
C VAL A 27 -1.42 34.04 2.07
N GLU A 28 -1.91 32.92 2.62
CA GLU A 28 -2.28 31.71 1.86
C GLU A 28 -1.18 31.32 0.86
N MET A 29 0.09 31.35 1.31
CA MET A 29 1.25 31.28 0.42
C MET A 29 1.23 30.05 -0.49
N SER A 30 0.78 28.90 0.01
CA SER A 30 0.59 27.69 -0.79
C SER A 30 -0.33 27.92 -2.00
N ARG A 31 -1.45 28.63 -1.84
CA ARG A 31 -2.41 28.89 -2.92
C ARG A 31 -1.84 29.86 -3.95
N VAL A 32 -1.15 30.90 -3.49
CA VAL A 32 -0.47 31.86 -4.38
C VAL A 32 0.58 31.14 -5.23
N MET A 33 1.40 30.29 -4.61
CA MET A 33 2.43 29.50 -5.30
C MET A 33 1.81 28.55 -6.35
N VAL A 34 0.75 27.82 -5.98
CA VAL A 34 0.02 26.93 -6.90
C VAL A 34 -0.60 27.70 -8.07
N PHE A 35 -1.21 28.85 -7.81
CA PHE A 35 -1.81 29.67 -8.86
C PHE A 35 -0.78 30.19 -9.87
N LEU A 36 0.33 30.74 -9.38
CA LEU A 36 1.42 31.20 -10.25
C LEU A 36 2.05 30.04 -11.04
N TRP A 37 2.16 28.88 -10.41
CA TRP A 37 2.65 27.68 -11.08
C TRP A 37 1.70 27.23 -12.21
N TRP A 38 0.38 27.24 -11.98
CA TRP A 38 -0.61 26.93 -13.03
C TRP A 38 -0.53 27.88 -14.22
N ILE A 39 -0.33 29.18 -13.98
CA ILE A 39 -0.12 30.15 -15.06
C ILE A 39 1.14 29.81 -15.86
N LYS A 40 2.27 29.56 -15.16
CA LYS A 40 3.53 29.20 -15.81
C LYS A 40 3.39 27.91 -16.64
N PHE A 41 2.72 26.91 -16.09
CA PHE A 41 2.46 25.63 -16.75
C PHE A 41 1.57 25.82 -17.99
N ALA A 42 0.47 26.56 -17.87
CA ALA A 42 -0.45 26.83 -18.98
C ALA A 42 0.25 27.58 -20.13
N LEU A 43 1.09 28.57 -19.82
CA LEU A 43 1.90 29.28 -20.81
C LEU A 43 2.85 28.33 -21.53
N ARG A 44 3.52 27.41 -20.81
CA ARG A 44 4.42 26.42 -21.40
C ARG A 44 3.69 25.45 -22.32
N VAL A 45 2.55 24.93 -21.89
CA VAL A 45 1.71 24.04 -22.71
C VAL A 45 1.22 24.76 -23.96
N SER A 46 0.80 26.02 -23.84
CA SER A 46 0.33 26.83 -24.99
C SER A 46 1.42 27.12 -26.03
N MET A 47 2.70 27.08 -25.65
CA MET A 47 3.82 27.27 -26.57
C MET A 47 4.19 26.00 -27.34
N GLN A 48 3.56 24.85 -27.05
CA GLN A 48 3.87 23.59 -27.72
C GLN A 48 3.15 23.46 -29.06
N LYS A 49 3.89 23.00 -30.08
CA LYS A 49 3.36 22.79 -31.44
C LYS A 49 2.46 21.54 -31.56
N GLN A 50 2.59 20.58 -30.66
CA GLN A 50 1.81 19.35 -30.62
C GLN A 50 1.49 18.97 -29.17
N ILE A 51 0.22 18.64 -28.90
CA ILE A 51 -0.24 18.22 -27.58
C ILE A 51 -0.20 16.69 -27.53
N ASN A 52 0.94 16.13 -27.10
CA ASN A 52 1.08 14.70 -26.80
C ASN A 52 1.39 14.52 -25.31
N TRP A 53 1.10 13.33 -24.75
CA TRP A 53 1.36 12.99 -23.35
C TRP A 53 2.81 13.28 -22.92
N PHE A 54 3.77 12.99 -23.81
CA PHE A 54 5.19 13.22 -23.58
C PHE A 54 5.50 14.71 -23.39
N TRP A 55 4.98 15.54 -24.30
CA TRP A 55 5.19 16.98 -24.28
C TRP A 55 4.47 17.67 -23.11
N PHE A 56 3.35 17.10 -22.65
CA PHE A 56 2.65 17.53 -21.45
C PHE A 56 3.52 17.32 -20.19
N PHE A 57 4.05 16.11 -19.97
CA PHE A 57 4.93 15.84 -18.83
C PHE A 57 6.28 16.57 -18.92
N ALA A 58 6.80 16.74 -20.13
CA ALA A 58 7.95 17.62 -20.39
C ALA A 58 7.72 19.06 -19.90
N SER A 59 6.57 19.66 -20.25
CA SER A 59 6.19 21.01 -19.81
C SER A 59 6.02 21.12 -18.30
N PHE A 60 5.52 20.04 -17.68
CA PHE A 60 5.37 19.95 -16.23
C PHE A 60 6.74 20.04 -15.55
N GLY A 61 7.72 19.30 -16.08
CA GLY A 61 9.09 19.33 -15.60
C GLY A 61 9.80 20.65 -15.78
N GLU A 62 9.70 21.26 -16.96
CA GLU A 62 10.29 22.58 -17.21
C GLU A 62 9.72 23.67 -16.27
N SER A 63 8.46 23.49 -15.86
CA SER A 63 7.81 24.39 -14.90
C SER A 63 8.44 24.30 -13.51
N CYS A 64 9.10 23.18 -13.15
CA CYS A 64 9.70 22.89 -11.85
C CYS A 64 11.15 23.37 -11.66
N THR A 65 11.65 24.23 -12.55
CA THR A 65 13.05 24.71 -12.60
C THR A 65 13.58 25.46 -11.37
N THR A 66 12.70 26.00 -10.52
CA THR A 66 13.11 26.70 -9.29
C THR A 66 12.49 26.03 -8.07
N LEU A 67 13.17 26.08 -6.92
CA LEU A 67 12.70 25.46 -5.69
C LEU A 67 11.26 25.85 -5.29
N PRO A 68 10.83 27.13 -5.39
CA PRO A 68 9.44 27.50 -5.12
C PRO A 68 8.45 26.89 -6.11
N ASN A 69 8.81 26.79 -7.40
CA ASN A 69 7.95 26.16 -8.40
C ASN A 69 7.88 24.64 -8.22
N LEU A 70 8.97 24.01 -7.77
CA LEU A 70 8.99 22.59 -7.43
C LEU A 70 8.09 22.30 -6.21
N LEU A 71 8.15 23.16 -5.18
CA LEU A 71 7.25 23.05 -4.03
C LEU A 71 5.78 23.23 -4.46
N ALA A 72 5.50 24.22 -5.30
CA ALA A 72 4.15 24.42 -5.86
C ALA A 72 3.66 23.18 -6.64
N ALA A 73 4.51 22.63 -7.51
CA ALA A 73 4.20 21.41 -8.27
C ALA A 73 3.93 20.21 -7.34
N SER A 74 4.70 20.04 -6.27
CA SER A 74 4.49 18.96 -5.30
C SER A 74 3.14 19.06 -4.58
N ILE A 75 2.69 20.28 -4.26
CA ILE A 75 1.36 20.53 -3.70
C ILE A 75 0.29 20.20 -4.75
N VAL A 76 0.48 20.58 -6.01
CA VAL A 76 -0.46 20.25 -7.10
C VAL A 76 -0.57 18.73 -7.29
N VAL A 77 0.54 18.01 -7.32
CA VAL A 77 0.55 16.53 -7.39
C VAL A 77 -0.22 15.95 -6.21
N SER A 78 0.01 16.46 -5.01
CA SER A 78 -0.68 16.00 -3.81
C SER A 78 -2.19 16.20 -3.87
N GLU A 79 -2.64 17.37 -4.31
CA GLU A 79 -4.06 17.70 -4.47
C GLU A 79 -4.73 16.85 -5.55
N ILE A 80 -4.05 16.61 -6.68
CA ILE A 80 -4.55 15.74 -7.76
C ILE A 80 -4.65 14.29 -7.27
N SER A 81 -3.60 13.76 -6.64
CA SER A 81 -3.60 12.40 -6.08
C SER A 81 -4.72 12.22 -5.06
N ARG A 82 -4.89 13.17 -4.13
CA ARG A 82 -5.97 13.16 -3.14
C ARG A 82 -7.35 13.17 -3.79
N SER A 83 -7.53 13.97 -4.84
CA SER A 83 -8.77 13.98 -5.62
C SER A 83 -9.03 12.63 -6.27
N ILE A 84 -8.04 12.02 -6.92
CA ILE A 84 -8.19 10.71 -7.57
C ILE A 84 -8.55 9.62 -6.55
N LEU A 85 -7.83 9.55 -5.42
CA LEU A 85 -8.12 8.58 -4.36
C LEU A 85 -9.50 8.78 -3.74
N TYR A 86 -9.93 10.02 -3.55
CA TYR A 86 -11.29 10.33 -3.08
C TYR A 86 -12.36 9.84 -4.06
N HIS A 87 -12.17 10.03 -5.36
CA HIS A 87 -13.10 9.51 -6.38
C HIS A 87 -13.13 7.98 -6.39
N THR A 88 -11.97 7.32 -6.25
CA THR A 88 -11.89 5.86 -6.11
C THR A 88 -12.71 5.38 -4.90
N GLN A 89 -12.57 6.02 -3.74
CA GLN A 89 -13.35 5.68 -2.55
C GLN A 89 -14.86 5.91 -2.73
N LEU A 90 -15.25 7.00 -3.39
CA LEU A 90 -16.65 7.31 -3.68
C LEU A 90 -17.27 6.27 -4.61
N CYS A 91 -16.53 5.84 -5.64
CA CYS A 91 -16.94 4.76 -6.54
C CYS A 91 -17.19 3.45 -5.77
N LEU A 92 -16.34 3.15 -4.78
CA LEU A 92 -16.45 1.98 -3.91
C LEU A 92 -17.55 2.11 -2.82
N LYS A 93 -18.17 3.30 -2.65
CA LYS A 93 -19.15 3.61 -1.58
C LYS A 93 -18.63 3.23 -0.18
N ALA A 94 -17.38 3.58 0.11
CA ALA A 94 -16.88 3.51 1.48
C ALA A 94 -17.74 4.39 2.42
N GLN A 95 -17.95 3.95 3.67
CA GLN A 95 -18.75 4.71 4.63
C GLN A 95 -18.11 6.08 4.89
N PRO A 96 -18.89 7.18 4.99
CA PRO A 96 -18.37 8.54 5.12
C PRO A 96 -17.48 8.77 6.34
N TYR A 97 -17.70 8.03 7.43
CA TYR A 97 -16.82 8.05 8.62
C TYR A 97 -15.41 7.53 8.30
N GLN A 98 -15.31 6.43 7.55
CA GLN A 98 -14.05 5.80 7.17
C GLN A 98 -13.29 6.62 6.10
N ILE A 99 -14.02 7.42 5.30
CA ILE A 99 -13.43 8.35 4.32
C ILE A 99 -12.66 9.46 5.04
N ASN A 100 -13.22 10.07 6.09
CA ASN A 100 -12.62 11.26 6.70
C ASN A 100 -11.31 10.99 7.48
N GLU A 101 -11.21 9.85 8.19
CA GLU A 101 -9.97 9.47 8.90
C GLU A 101 -8.84 9.11 7.92
N THR A 102 -9.17 8.47 6.81
CA THR A 102 -8.17 8.04 5.82
C THR A 102 -7.72 9.18 4.89
N LEU A 103 -8.58 10.17 4.63
CA LEU A 103 -8.31 11.30 3.74
C LEU A 103 -7.21 12.25 4.22
N HIS A 104 -6.92 12.32 5.53
CA HIS A 104 -5.94 13.29 6.06
C HIS A 104 -4.48 13.02 5.64
N GLY A 105 -4.17 11.80 5.18
CA GLY A 105 -2.84 11.43 4.68
C GLY A 105 -2.75 11.20 3.16
N PHE A 106 -3.86 11.04 2.45
CA PHE A 106 -3.85 10.68 1.03
C PHE A 106 -3.36 11.82 0.14
N GLY A 107 -2.56 11.46 -0.87
CA GLY A 107 -1.92 12.40 -1.79
C GLY A 107 -0.67 13.07 -1.23
N VAL A 108 -0.51 13.16 0.09
CA VAL A 108 0.66 13.85 0.70
C VAL A 108 1.94 13.07 0.44
N ASN A 109 1.88 11.74 0.49
CA ASN A 109 3.03 10.86 0.24
C ASN A 109 3.56 11.03 -1.19
N GLU A 110 2.67 11.16 -2.18
CA GLU A 110 3.01 11.30 -3.58
C GLU A 110 3.60 12.69 -3.86
N GLY A 111 3.08 13.73 -3.22
CA GLY A 111 3.67 15.08 -3.27
C GLY A 111 5.08 15.12 -2.66
N ILE A 112 5.28 14.51 -1.49
CA ILE A 112 6.59 14.41 -0.84
C ILE A 112 7.56 13.59 -1.69
N ALA A 113 7.12 12.43 -2.19
CA ALA A 113 7.93 11.60 -3.08
C ALA A 113 8.33 12.37 -4.34
N PHE A 114 7.38 13.06 -4.99
CA PHE A 114 7.66 13.91 -6.14
C PHE A 114 8.74 14.94 -5.81
N PHE A 115 8.61 15.65 -4.69
CA PHE A 115 9.55 16.70 -4.29
C PHE A 115 10.95 16.13 -4.04
N ILE A 116 11.06 15.05 -3.26
CA ILE A 116 12.35 14.42 -2.92
C ILE A 116 13.05 13.86 -4.16
N LEU A 117 12.31 13.19 -5.05
CA LEU A 117 12.87 12.61 -6.26
C LEU A 117 13.42 13.68 -7.22
N ASN A 118 12.67 14.75 -7.43
CA ASN A 118 13.13 15.88 -8.26
C ASN A 118 14.33 16.61 -7.65
N LEU A 119 14.39 16.70 -6.31
CA LEU A 119 15.54 17.27 -5.61
C LEU A 119 16.79 16.38 -5.76
N GLN A 120 16.63 15.06 -5.61
CA GLN A 120 17.72 14.09 -5.71
C GLN A 120 18.34 14.03 -7.10
N ILE A 121 17.52 14.09 -8.16
CA ILE A 121 18.01 13.99 -9.54
C ILE A 121 18.72 15.30 -9.97
N GLY A 122 18.65 16.36 -9.16
CA GLY A 122 19.42 17.56 -9.40
C GLY A 122 18.89 18.41 -10.56
N LEU A 123 17.56 18.59 -10.63
CA LEU A 123 16.89 19.46 -11.63
C LEU A 123 17.37 20.93 -11.62
N VAL A 124 18.30 21.30 -10.75
CA VAL A 124 18.86 22.64 -10.62
C VAL A 124 20.08 22.88 -11.53
N GLN A 125 20.66 21.86 -12.21
CA GLN A 125 21.98 22.07 -12.89
C GLN A 125 22.22 21.53 -14.32
N GLY A 126 21.28 20.91 -15.05
CA GLY A 126 21.53 20.37 -16.40
C GLY A 126 20.71 21.02 -17.54
N GLY A 127 21.00 20.60 -18.79
CA GLY A 127 20.44 21.18 -20.01
C GLY A 127 18.96 20.87 -20.30
N SER A 128 18.32 21.72 -21.11
CA SER A 128 16.85 21.75 -21.34
C SER A 128 16.20 20.42 -21.78
N LYS A 129 16.90 19.53 -22.50
CA LYS A 129 16.30 18.28 -23.02
C LYS A 129 16.36 17.12 -22.02
N GLU A 130 17.45 16.98 -21.28
CA GLU A 130 17.61 15.91 -20.28
C GLU A 130 16.69 16.15 -19.07
N HIS A 131 16.45 17.41 -18.72
CA HIS A 131 15.54 17.81 -17.63
C HIS A 131 14.10 17.40 -17.88
N SER A 132 13.64 17.56 -19.11
CA SER A 132 12.29 17.20 -19.55
C SER A 132 12.07 15.68 -19.45
N LEU A 133 13.05 14.88 -19.89
CA LEU A 133 13.01 13.41 -19.80
C LEU A 133 13.01 12.92 -18.35
N VAL A 134 13.89 13.49 -17.52
CA VAL A 134 13.98 13.17 -16.09
C VAL A 134 12.69 13.48 -15.36
N SER A 135 12.10 14.66 -15.57
CA SER A 135 10.85 14.99 -14.89
C SER A 135 9.69 14.12 -15.35
N CYS A 136 9.67 13.70 -16.62
CA CYS A 136 8.70 12.74 -17.12
C CYS A 136 8.82 11.39 -16.37
N LEU A 137 10.06 10.91 -16.15
CA LEU A 137 10.31 9.72 -15.33
C LEU A 137 9.80 9.88 -13.90
N VAL A 138 10.05 11.01 -13.24
CA VAL A 138 9.55 11.25 -11.87
C VAL A 138 8.02 11.26 -11.83
N MET A 139 7.37 11.86 -12.83
CA MET A 139 5.91 11.78 -12.94
C MET A 139 5.44 10.33 -13.03
N PHE A 140 6.06 9.49 -13.87
CA PHE A 140 5.70 8.08 -13.95
C PHE A 140 5.91 7.32 -12.63
N VAL A 141 6.97 7.62 -11.87
CA VAL A 141 7.14 7.08 -10.52
C VAL A 141 5.95 7.46 -9.65
N THR A 142 5.57 8.74 -9.61
CA THR A 142 4.42 9.20 -8.80
C THR A 142 3.09 8.60 -9.23
N LEU A 143 2.83 8.45 -10.54
CA LEU A 143 1.65 7.75 -11.03
C LEU A 143 1.64 6.29 -10.58
N SER A 144 2.79 5.60 -10.61
CA SER A 144 2.86 4.21 -10.16
C SER A 144 2.59 4.07 -8.66
N LEU A 145 3.03 5.04 -7.84
CA LEU A 145 2.75 5.07 -6.40
C LEU A 145 1.26 5.33 -6.13
N LEU A 146 0.65 6.27 -6.85
CA LEU A 146 -0.79 6.55 -6.76
C LEU A 146 -1.65 5.32 -7.07
N ILE A 147 -1.22 4.51 -8.05
CA ILE A 147 -1.93 3.26 -8.40
C ILE A 147 -1.82 2.22 -7.29
N GLN A 148 -0.65 2.11 -6.64
CA GLN A 148 -0.49 1.25 -5.47
C GLN A 148 -1.39 1.72 -4.32
N ASP A 149 -1.44 3.02 -4.03
CA ASP A 149 -2.32 3.57 -2.98
C ASP A 149 -3.81 3.31 -3.30
N ALA A 150 -4.20 3.40 -4.58
CA ALA A 150 -5.56 3.05 -5.01
C ALA A 150 -5.86 1.55 -4.83
N PHE A 151 -4.87 0.67 -5.02
CA PHE A 151 -4.99 -0.76 -4.74
C PHE A 151 -5.16 -1.02 -3.24
N ASP A 152 -4.33 -0.42 -2.39
CA ASP A 152 -4.35 -0.61 -0.93
C ASP A 152 -5.71 -0.20 -0.32
N ILE A 153 -6.40 0.78 -0.92
CA ILE A 153 -7.79 1.15 -0.56
C ILE A 153 -8.81 0.11 -1.06
N THR A 154 -8.59 -0.45 -2.25
CA THR A 154 -9.54 -1.35 -2.92
C THR A 154 -9.53 -2.75 -2.33
N GLU A 155 -8.34 -3.28 -1.97
CA GLU A 155 -8.15 -4.64 -1.43
C GLU A 155 -9.08 -4.99 -0.25
N PRO A 156 -9.15 -4.23 0.86
CA PRO A 156 -9.96 -4.60 2.01
C PRO A 156 -11.47 -4.56 1.69
N ILE A 157 -11.90 -3.64 0.82
CA ILE A 157 -13.30 -3.53 0.39
C ILE A 157 -13.68 -4.74 -0.48
N LEU A 158 -12.79 -5.14 -1.39
CA LEU A 158 -12.99 -6.32 -2.23
C LEU A 158 -13.07 -7.60 -1.38
N GLY A 159 -12.19 -7.74 -0.37
CA GLY A 159 -12.24 -8.84 0.59
C GLY A 159 -13.55 -8.89 1.39
N MET A 160 -13.99 -7.75 1.92
CA MET A 160 -15.28 -7.64 2.64
C MET A 160 -16.47 -8.00 1.74
N LEU A 161 -16.52 -7.47 0.51
CA LEU A 161 -17.56 -7.80 -0.46
C LEU A 161 -17.56 -9.29 -0.81
N GLY A 162 -16.38 -9.92 -0.89
CA GLY A 162 -16.26 -11.37 -1.07
C GLY A 162 -16.93 -12.14 0.07
N VAL A 163 -16.57 -11.84 1.32
CA VAL A 163 -17.09 -12.54 2.50
C VAL A 163 -18.60 -12.35 2.69
N THR A 164 -19.11 -11.14 2.43
CA THR A 164 -20.53 -10.79 2.60
C THR A 164 -21.42 -11.23 1.43
N TYR A 165 -20.86 -11.88 0.41
CA TYR A 165 -21.61 -12.28 -0.76
C TYR A 165 -22.68 -13.33 -0.41
N ALA A 166 -23.95 -13.01 -0.71
CA ALA A 166 -25.11 -13.86 -0.40
C ALA A 166 -25.82 -14.38 -1.67
N GLY A 167 -25.10 -14.57 -2.78
CA GLY A 167 -25.65 -15.10 -4.04
C GLY A 167 -26.30 -14.05 -4.96
N LYS A 168 -26.55 -12.82 -4.50
CA LYS A 168 -27.06 -11.73 -5.34
C LYS A 168 -25.96 -10.76 -5.71
N PHE A 169 -25.70 -10.63 -7.01
CA PHE A 169 -24.70 -9.70 -7.51
C PHE A 169 -25.27 -8.27 -7.50
N THR A 170 -24.82 -7.46 -6.55
CA THR A 170 -25.24 -6.06 -6.42
C THR A 170 -24.39 -5.11 -7.27
N MET A 171 -24.88 -3.89 -7.48
CA MET A 171 -24.11 -2.82 -8.12
C MET A 171 -22.83 -2.44 -7.35
N ALA A 172 -22.68 -2.85 -6.08
CA ALA A 172 -21.42 -2.68 -5.35
C ALA A 172 -20.31 -3.57 -5.92
N HIS A 173 -20.61 -4.85 -6.21
CA HIS A 173 -19.65 -5.77 -6.83
C HIS A 173 -19.24 -5.31 -8.23
N CYS A 174 -20.20 -4.84 -9.04
CA CYS A 174 -19.91 -4.32 -10.38
C CYS A 174 -18.92 -3.14 -10.33
N ARG A 175 -19.16 -2.17 -9.44
CA ARG A 175 -18.29 -1.00 -9.29
C ARG A 175 -16.91 -1.36 -8.73
N ALA A 176 -16.84 -2.26 -7.74
CA ALA A 176 -15.57 -2.73 -7.19
C ALA A 176 -14.72 -3.46 -8.23
N LEU A 177 -15.35 -4.31 -9.06
CA LEU A 177 -14.66 -5.02 -10.14
C LEU A 177 -14.25 -4.07 -11.27
N LEU A 178 -15.02 -3.03 -11.57
CA LEU A 178 -14.64 -2.00 -12.55
C LEU A 178 -13.41 -1.20 -12.09
N VAL A 179 -13.38 -0.79 -10.82
CA VAL A 179 -12.20 -0.14 -10.23
C VAL A 179 -11.00 -1.08 -10.26
N SER A 180 -11.19 -2.34 -9.89
CA SER A 180 -10.14 -3.36 -9.95
C SER A 180 -9.60 -3.54 -11.37
N LEU A 181 -10.48 -3.63 -12.38
CA LEU A 181 -10.06 -3.73 -13.79
C LEU A 181 -9.25 -2.51 -14.23
N THR A 182 -9.64 -1.32 -13.79
CA THR A 182 -8.91 -0.07 -14.07
C THR A 182 -7.50 -0.11 -13.47
N ILE A 183 -7.39 -0.55 -12.20
CA ILE A 183 -6.10 -0.71 -11.50
C ILE A 183 -5.24 -1.83 -12.12
N LEU A 184 -5.84 -2.82 -12.80
CA LEU A 184 -5.08 -3.85 -13.53
C LEU A 184 -4.50 -3.33 -14.84
N ILE A 185 -5.30 -2.62 -15.63
CA ILE A 185 -4.94 -2.15 -16.98
C ILE A 185 -3.94 -0.98 -16.91
N LEU A 186 -4.16 -0.02 -16.02
CA LEU A 186 -3.38 1.23 -15.96
C LEU A 186 -1.87 0.98 -15.74
N PRO A 187 -1.40 0.21 -14.73
CA PRO A 187 0.03 -0.06 -14.55
C PRO A 187 0.63 -0.87 -15.71
N CYS A 188 -0.11 -1.78 -16.34
CA CYS A 188 0.35 -2.48 -17.54
C CYS A 188 0.59 -1.50 -18.69
N TYR A 189 -0.33 -0.55 -18.88
CA TYR A 189 -0.18 0.53 -19.86
C TYR A 189 1.02 1.43 -19.54
N LEU A 190 1.22 1.81 -18.27
CA LEU A 190 2.38 2.59 -17.85
C LEU A 190 3.69 1.86 -18.18
N VAL A 191 3.81 0.57 -17.86
CA VAL A 191 5.01 -0.23 -18.19
C VAL A 191 5.26 -0.25 -19.70
N TYR A 192 4.21 -0.45 -20.51
CA TYR A 192 4.31 -0.43 -21.97
C TYR A 192 4.82 0.92 -22.52
N VAL A 193 4.24 2.03 -22.04
CA VAL A 193 4.64 3.38 -22.48
C VAL A 193 6.08 3.70 -22.08
N ILE A 194 6.49 3.32 -20.87
CA ILE A 194 7.85 3.64 -20.40
C ILE A 194 8.88 2.76 -21.11
N CYS A 195 8.63 1.46 -21.31
CA CYS A 195 9.55 0.58 -22.04
C CYS A 195 9.72 0.95 -23.51
N SER A 196 8.70 1.55 -24.13
CA SER A 196 8.79 2.03 -25.51
C SER A 196 9.49 3.39 -25.63
N THR A 197 9.56 4.17 -24.54
CA THR A 197 10.08 5.54 -24.56
C THR A 197 11.49 5.67 -23.98
N PHE A 198 11.83 4.88 -22.94
CA PHE A 198 13.06 5.02 -22.18
C PHE A 198 13.95 3.78 -22.29
N ALA A 199 15.27 4.01 -22.36
CA ALA A 199 16.26 2.94 -22.28
C ALA A 199 16.34 2.35 -20.85
N ALA A 200 16.91 1.14 -20.75
CA ALA A 200 17.06 0.45 -19.46
C ALA A 200 17.87 1.28 -18.45
N GLY A 201 17.29 1.53 -17.28
CA GLY A 201 17.87 2.31 -16.19
C GLY A 201 17.34 1.94 -14.81
N THR A 202 17.89 2.54 -13.76
CA THR A 202 17.49 2.31 -12.36
C THR A 202 16.03 2.66 -12.10
N TRP A 203 15.62 3.86 -12.50
CA TRP A 203 14.25 4.34 -12.33
C TRP A 203 13.23 3.48 -13.08
N LEU A 204 13.58 3.02 -14.29
CA LEU A 204 12.74 2.09 -15.05
C LEU A 204 12.50 0.80 -14.27
N PHE A 205 13.56 0.22 -13.69
CA PHE A 205 13.46 -1.00 -12.90
C PHE A 205 12.57 -0.83 -11.67
N VAL A 206 12.68 0.30 -10.97
CA VAL A 206 11.83 0.62 -9.81
C VAL A 206 10.34 0.70 -10.22
N ILE A 207 10.03 1.39 -11.33
CA ILE A 207 8.64 1.55 -11.79
C ILE A 207 8.04 0.21 -12.25
N ILE A 208 8.80 -0.58 -13.01
CA ILE A 208 8.37 -1.92 -13.46
C ILE A 208 8.13 -2.82 -12.25
N SER A 209 9.06 -2.81 -11.28
CA SER A 209 8.94 -3.60 -10.05
C SER A 209 7.68 -3.24 -9.26
N ASN A 210 7.43 -1.95 -9.04
CA ASN A 210 6.23 -1.48 -8.34
C ASN A 210 4.95 -1.90 -9.08
N SER A 211 4.90 -1.65 -10.40
CA SER A 211 3.74 -1.99 -11.23
C SER A 211 3.46 -3.50 -11.24
N LEU A 212 4.50 -4.33 -11.26
CA LEU A 212 4.39 -5.77 -11.21
C LEU A 212 3.87 -6.26 -9.85
N VAL A 213 4.33 -5.68 -8.74
CA VAL A 213 3.82 -5.97 -7.40
C VAL A 213 2.33 -5.66 -7.32
N THR A 214 1.90 -4.48 -7.77
CA THR A 214 0.48 -4.09 -7.75
C THR A 214 -0.38 -5.07 -8.56
N VAL A 215 0.07 -5.47 -9.76
CA VAL A 215 -0.64 -6.44 -10.61
C VAL A 215 -0.79 -7.79 -9.91
N VAL A 216 0.29 -8.34 -9.34
CA VAL A 216 0.26 -9.65 -8.67
C VAL A 216 -0.62 -9.61 -7.41
N GLN A 217 -0.51 -8.57 -6.60
CA GLN A 217 -1.34 -8.40 -5.40
C GLN A 217 -2.83 -8.28 -5.77
N LEU A 218 -3.16 -7.52 -6.81
CA LEU A 218 -4.54 -7.40 -7.30
C LEU A 218 -5.10 -8.72 -7.85
N ILE A 219 -4.30 -9.48 -8.61
CA ILE A 219 -4.69 -10.81 -9.07
C ILE A 219 -4.95 -11.73 -7.86
N GLY A 220 -4.12 -11.65 -6.82
CA GLY A 220 -4.33 -12.37 -5.55
C GLY A 220 -5.65 -12.00 -4.88
N ALA A 221 -5.93 -10.70 -4.74
CA ALA A 221 -7.17 -10.19 -4.14
C ALA A 221 -8.42 -10.61 -4.94
N LEU A 222 -8.37 -10.52 -6.28
CA LEU A 222 -9.44 -10.99 -7.17
C LEU A 222 -9.63 -12.50 -7.09
N SER A 223 -8.54 -13.27 -6.93
CA SER A 223 -8.60 -14.73 -6.75
C SER A 223 -9.32 -15.08 -5.45
N ILE A 224 -9.01 -14.39 -4.35
CA ILE A 224 -9.68 -14.57 -3.05
C ILE A 224 -11.16 -14.20 -3.14
N TYR A 225 -11.48 -13.08 -3.78
CA TYR A 225 -12.86 -12.68 -4.04
C TYR A 225 -13.61 -13.76 -4.84
N GLY A 226 -13.00 -14.28 -5.92
CA GLY A 226 -13.55 -15.36 -6.73
C GLY A 226 -13.78 -16.64 -5.93
N LEU A 227 -12.85 -17.01 -5.04
CA LEU A 227 -13.00 -18.15 -4.14
C LEU A 227 -14.21 -18.02 -3.21
N PHE A 228 -14.44 -16.84 -2.63
CA PHE A 228 -15.62 -16.60 -1.80
C PHE A 228 -16.93 -16.70 -2.60
N VAL A 229 -16.96 -16.12 -3.80
CA VAL A 229 -18.13 -16.21 -4.69
C VAL A 229 -18.41 -17.67 -5.07
N LEU A 230 -17.39 -18.44 -5.42
CA LEU A 230 -17.52 -19.86 -5.75
C LEU A 230 -17.95 -20.71 -4.55
N ASN A 231 -17.47 -20.40 -3.34
CA ASN A 231 -17.84 -21.12 -2.12
C ASN A 231 -19.34 -21.03 -1.81
N VAL A 232 -19.97 -19.88 -2.09
CA VAL A 232 -21.42 -19.66 -1.86
C VAL A 232 -22.30 -20.46 -2.83
N HIS A 233 -21.83 -20.70 -4.05
CA HIS A 233 -22.59 -21.47 -5.05
C HIS A 233 -22.49 -22.99 -4.85
N LYS A 234 -21.61 -23.45 -3.96
CA LYS A 234 -21.40 -24.88 -3.74
C LYS A 234 -22.23 -25.35 -2.56
N GLU A 235 -23.00 -26.43 -2.75
CA GLU A 235 -23.86 -27.02 -1.71
C GLU A 235 -23.11 -27.45 -0.44
N ARG A 236 -21.82 -27.84 -0.59
CA ARG A 236 -20.95 -28.19 0.52
C ARG A 236 -19.79 -27.19 0.62
N SER A 237 -19.70 -26.52 1.76
CA SER A 237 -18.64 -25.54 2.07
C SER A 237 -17.25 -26.19 1.98
N TRP A 238 -16.26 -25.43 1.50
CA TRP A 238 -14.88 -25.91 1.43
C TRP A 238 -14.24 -25.88 2.81
N GLU A 239 -14.02 -27.05 3.42
CA GLU A 239 -13.33 -27.15 4.72
C GLU A 239 -11.92 -26.52 4.73
N ASN A 240 -11.28 -26.40 3.55
CA ASN A 240 -9.92 -25.89 3.38
C ASN A 240 -9.87 -24.50 2.71
N LEU A 241 -10.98 -23.75 2.64
CA LEU A 241 -11.02 -22.42 2.02
C LEU A 241 -9.94 -21.49 2.61
N ASP A 242 -9.84 -21.46 3.94
CA ASP A 242 -8.87 -20.61 4.64
C ASP A 242 -7.41 -20.98 4.33
N ASP A 243 -7.13 -22.25 4.07
CA ASP A 243 -5.79 -22.68 3.68
C ASP A 243 -5.46 -22.15 2.27
N TYR A 244 -6.42 -22.15 1.33
CA TYR A 244 -6.24 -21.55 0.00
C TYR A 244 -6.08 -20.04 0.05
N VAL A 245 -6.92 -19.34 0.82
CA VAL A 245 -6.80 -17.88 1.03
C VAL A 245 -5.43 -17.55 1.60
N TYR A 246 -4.96 -18.32 2.57
CA TYR A 246 -3.62 -18.19 3.12
C TYR A 246 -2.54 -18.40 2.06
N TYR A 247 -2.62 -19.46 1.25
CA TYR A 247 -1.59 -19.73 0.22
C TYR A 247 -1.52 -18.62 -0.82
N ILE A 248 -2.65 -18.07 -1.26
CA ILE A 248 -2.69 -16.94 -2.20
C ILE A 248 -2.01 -15.72 -1.58
N ASN A 249 -2.37 -15.35 -0.34
CA ASN A 249 -1.75 -14.24 0.37
C ASN A 249 -0.26 -14.45 0.59
N ALA A 250 0.15 -15.66 0.98
CA ALA A 250 1.55 -16.00 1.20
C ALA A 250 2.37 -15.87 -0.08
N VAL A 251 1.86 -16.35 -1.22
CA VAL A 251 2.54 -16.23 -2.52
C VAL A 251 2.70 -14.76 -2.91
N SER A 252 1.65 -13.95 -2.80
CA SER A 252 1.73 -12.51 -3.10
C SER A 252 2.74 -11.77 -2.21
N LYS A 253 2.78 -12.09 -0.91
CA LYS A 253 3.74 -11.47 0.04
C LYS A 253 5.18 -11.93 -0.17
N VAL A 254 5.40 -13.20 -0.51
CA VAL A 254 6.74 -13.70 -0.88
C VAL A 254 7.19 -13.03 -2.19
N PHE A 255 6.31 -12.88 -3.17
CA PHE A 255 6.61 -12.19 -4.41
C PHE A 255 6.99 -10.72 -4.18
N GLU A 256 6.20 -9.99 -3.39
CA GLU A 256 6.49 -8.60 -2.97
C GLU A 256 7.89 -8.50 -2.32
N PHE A 257 8.23 -9.43 -1.43
CA PHE A 257 9.55 -9.48 -0.79
C PHE A 257 10.70 -9.74 -1.78
N LEU A 258 10.53 -10.68 -2.72
CA LEU A 258 11.55 -10.99 -3.73
C LEU A 258 11.80 -9.81 -4.66
N VAL A 259 10.73 -9.10 -5.07
CA VAL A 259 10.86 -7.89 -5.89
C VAL A 259 11.59 -6.79 -5.11
N ALA A 260 11.24 -6.57 -3.83
CA ALA A 260 11.93 -5.59 -2.99
C ALA A 260 13.44 -5.89 -2.85
N LEU A 261 13.80 -7.17 -2.67
CA LEU A 261 15.19 -7.60 -2.64
C LEU A 261 15.91 -7.30 -3.98
N GLY A 262 15.24 -7.58 -5.10
CA GLY A 262 15.74 -7.25 -6.44
C GLY A 262 15.99 -5.75 -6.63
N VAL A 263 15.07 -4.90 -6.17
CA VAL A 263 15.20 -3.43 -6.22
C VAL A 263 16.39 -2.95 -5.40
N VAL A 264 16.57 -3.45 -4.18
CA VAL A 264 17.72 -3.08 -3.34
C VAL A 264 19.03 -3.54 -3.97
N ALA A 265 19.10 -4.78 -4.47
CA ALA A 265 20.30 -5.33 -5.10
C ALA A 265 20.70 -4.52 -6.35
N TYR A 266 19.75 -4.27 -7.25
CA TYR A 266 20.00 -3.50 -8.48
C TYR A 266 20.35 -2.03 -8.19
N SER A 267 19.66 -1.40 -7.24
CA SER A 267 19.94 -0.01 -6.85
C SER A 267 21.32 0.15 -6.21
N THR A 268 21.72 -0.80 -5.36
CA THR A 268 23.06 -0.84 -4.76
C THR A 268 24.13 -1.05 -5.83
N TRP A 269 23.94 -2.03 -6.73
CA TRP A 269 24.84 -2.27 -7.86
C TRP A 269 25.02 -1.02 -8.72
N SER A 270 23.92 -0.34 -9.07
CA SER A 270 24.00 0.88 -9.88
C SER A 270 24.68 2.04 -9.16
N THR A 271 24.59 2.13 -7.83
CA THR A 271 25.21 3.22 -7.06
C THR A 271 26.71 3.02 -6.92
N VAL A 272 27.14 1.76 -6.75
CA VAL A 272 28.56 1.39 -6.67
C VAL A 272 29.29 1.64 -8.00
N THR A 273 28.60 1.52 -9.13
CA THR A 273 29.20 1.58 -10.48
C THR A 273 29.17 2.94 -11.17
N ARG A 274 28.26 3.87 -10.82
CA ARG A 274 27.98 5.10 -11.58
C ARG A 274 28.17 6.43 -10.82
N ASP A 275 28.73 6.40 -9.62
CA ASP A 275 28.96 7.52 -8.66
C ASP A 275 28.04 7.50 -7.44
N TRP A 276 28.62 7.83 -6.28
CA TRP A 276 27.97 7.76 -4.98
C TRP A 276 27.22 9.07 -4.68
N SER A 277 25.95 8.96 -4.27
CA SER A 277 25.17 10.09 -3.75
C SER A 277 24.68 9.81 -2.33
N LEU A 278 24.82 10.78 -1.43
CA LEU A 278 24.40 10.63 -0.02
C LEU A 278 22.89 10.49 0.10
N VAL A 279 22.13 11.30 -0.65
CA VAL A 279 20.66 11.25 -0.68
C VAL A 279 20.16 9.92 -1.25
N GLY A 280 20.76 9.45 -2.36
CA GLY A 280 20.38 8.16 -2.97
C GLY A 280 20.70 6.97 -2.07
N THR A 281 21.86 6.97 -1.42
CA THR A 281 22.23 5.95 -0.44
C THR A 281 21.24 5.93 0.73
N GLY A 282 20.85 7.11 1.25
CA GLY A 282 19.84 7.23 2.30
C GLY A 282 18.50 6.61 1.91
N ILE A 283 18.01 6.84 0.68
CA ILE A 283 16.77 6.24 0.17
C ILE A 283 16.88 4.72 0.07
N ILE A 284 18.02 4.20 -0.39
CA ILE A 284 18.25 2.74 -0.44
C ILE A 284 18.24 2.14 0.98
N CYS A 285 18.85 2.80 1.97
CA CYS A 285 18.82 2.35 3.37
C CYS A 285 17.40 2.35 3.96
N ILE A 286 16.65 3.43 3.74
CA ILE A 286 15.23 3.54 4.17
C ILE A 286 14.41 2.43 3.50
N HIS A 287 14.59 2.23 2.19
CA HIS A 287 13.91 1.19 1.44
C HIS A 287 14.28 -0.22 1.97
N ALA A 288 15.56 -0.51 2.20
CA ALA A 288 16.00 -1.79 2.75
C ALA A 288 15.41 -2.05 4.16
N TYR A 289 15.33 -1.01 5.00
CA TYR A 289 14.73 -1.14 6.33
C TYR A 289 13.22 -1.45 6.26
N PHE A 290 12.44 -0.59 5.60
CA PHE A 290 10.98 -0.74 5.58
C PHE A 290 10.50 -1.86 4.66
N ASN A 291 11.06 -1.96 3.44
CA ASN A 291 10.56 -2.89 2.43
C ASN A 291 11.18 -4.29 2.50
N VAL A 292 12.32 -4.48 3.19
CA VAL A 292 12.98 -5.78 3.31
C VAL A 292 13.04 -6.22 4.77
N TYR A 293 13.74 -5.50 5.64
CA TYR A 293 13.97 -5.93 7.02
C TYR A 293 12.67 -6.03 7.83
N SER A 294 11.85 -4.97 7.86
CA SER A 294 10.58 -4.96 8.59
C SER A 294 9.63 -6.07 8.08
N ARG A 295 9.54 -6.24 6.75
CA ARG A 295 8.72 -7.29 6.13
C ARG A 295 9.24 -8.70 6.44
N ALA A 296 10.55 -8.92 6.43
CA ALA A 296 11.15 -10.20 6.78
C ALA A 296 10.87 -10.55 8.24
N LEU A 297 11.00 -9.59 9.15
CA LEU A 297 10.70 -9.77 10.56
C LEU A 297 9.23 -10.11 10.81
N GLU A 298 8.31 -9.39 10.14
CA GLU A 298 6.87 -9.67 10.21
C GLU A 298 6.54 -11.07 9.66
N GLY A 299 7.10 -11.42 8.50
CA GLY A 299 6.95 -12.75 7.90
C GLY A 299 7.49 -13.86 8.80
N TRP A 300 8.63 -13.62 9.45
CA TRP A 300 9.24 -14.54 10.40
C TRP A 300 8.36 -14.76 11.64
N ASN A 301 7.83 -13.68 12.21
CA ASN A 301 6.92 -13.76 13.35
C ASN A 301 5.63 -14.52 13.00
N ASN A 302 5.04 -14.25 11.85
CA ASN A 302 3.85 -14.98 11.36
C ASN A 302 4.14 -16.48 11.17
N PHE A 303 5.29 -16.81 10.60
CA PHE A 303 5.72 -18.20 10.45
C PHE A 303 5.93 -18.90 11.81
N LEU A 304 6.60 -18.24 12.76
CA LEU A 304 6.81 -18.76 14.11
C LEU A 304 5.48 -18.98 14.85
N CYS A 305 4.55 -18.04 14.78
CA CYS A 305 3.20 -18.18 15.33
C CYS A 305 2.50 -19.43 14.76
N ARG A 306 2.55 -19.63 13.44
CA ARG A 306 1.97 -20.81 12.79
C ARG A 306 2.61 -22.11 13.24
N LEU A 307 3.93 -22.15 13.29
CA LEU A 307 4.68 -23.32 13.75
C LEU A 307 4.34 -23.65 15.20
N SER A 308 4.24 -22.63 16.06
CA SER A 308 3.83 -22.78 17.45
C SER A 308 2.41 -23.34 17.57
N ALA A 309 1.45 -22.85 16.79
CA ALA A 309 0.07 -23.34 16.78
C ALA A 309 0.00 -24.81 16.35
N VAL A 310 0.73 -25.21 15.31
CA VAL A 310 0.81 -26.60 14.84
C VAL A 310 1.42 -27.51 15.91
N ARG A 311 2.53 -27.10 16.54
CA ARG A 311 3.19 -27.87 17.61
C ARG A 311 2.26 -28.04 18.81
N LYS A 312 1.59 -26.98 19.24
CA LYS A 312 0.63 -27.01 20.36
C LYS A 312 -0.52 -27.98 20.08
N VAL A 313 -1.17 -27.87 18.92
CA VAL A 313 -2.27 -28.80 18.55
C VAL A 313 -1.79 -30.24 18.45
N LYS A 314 -0.58 -30.49 17.94
CA LYS A 314 0.00 -31.84 17.88
C LYS A 314 0.31 -32.41 19.27
N SER A 315 0.72 -31.56 20.22
CA SER A 315 1.00 -31.98 21.61
C SER A 315 -0.25 -32.35 22.41
N LEU A 316 -1.44 -31.93 21.98
CA LEU A 316 -2.70 -32.25 22.65
C LEU A 316 -3.17 -33.67 22.32
N GLN A 317 -3.74 -34.31 23.34
CA GLN A 317 -4.36 -35.63 23.20
C GLN A 317 -5.58 -35.54 22.26
N SER A 318 -5.71 -36.54 21.39
CA SER A 318 -6.94 -36.74 20.61
C SER A 318 -7.98 -37.42 21.49
N ALA A 319 -9.21 -36.92 21.48
CA ALA A 319 -10.31 -37.51 22.22
C ALA A 319 -10.58 -38.95 21.74
N THR A 320 -10.83 -39.88 22.67
CA THR A 320 -11.31 -41.22 22.32
C THR A 320 -12.76 -41.17 21.85
N GLU A 321 -13.20 -42.18 21.09
CA GLU A 321 -14.60 -42.27 20.67
C GLU A 321 -15.58 -42.28 21.86
N GLU A 322 -15.22 -42.94 22.96
CA GLU A 322 -16.01 -42.95 24.19
C GLU A 322 -16.13 -41.57 24.81
N GLN A 323 -15.03 -40.81 24.90
CA GLN A 323 -15.05 -39.44 25.41
C GLN A 323 -15.93 -38.52 24.55
N LEU A 324 -15.87 -38.67 23.22
CA LEU A 324 -16.72 -37.92 22.29
C LEU A 324 -18.19 -38.27 22.45
N ARG A 325 -18.52 -39.56 22.57
CA ARG A 325 -19.90 -40.03 22.80
C ARG A 325 -20.45 -39.57 24.14
N LEU A 326 -19.63 -39.54 25.19
CA LEU A 326 -20.02 -39.06 26.52
C LEU A 326 -20.20 -37.53 26.55
N HIS A 327 -19.34 -36.79 25.86
CA HIS A 327 -19.43 -35.34 25.78
C HIS A 327 -20.66 -34.90 24.96
N ASN A 328 -20.94 -35.59 23.84
CA ASN A 328 -22.11 -35.42 22.97
C ASN A 328 -22.46 -33.95 22.67
N ASP A 329 -21.45 -33.16 22.31
CA ASP A 329 -21.58 -31.72 22.03
C ASP A 329 -20.90 -31.35 20.70
N ILE A 330 -21.22 -30.17 20.19
CA ILE A 330 -20.67 -29.60 18.95
C ILE A 330 -19.38 -28.83 19.23
N CYS A 331 -18.56 -28.61 18.20
CA CYS A 331 -17.36 -27.80 18.38
C CYS A 331 -17.73 -26.33 18.66
N PRO A 332 -17.30 -25.71 19.77
CA PRO A 332 -17.67 -24.33 20.10
C PRO A 332 -17.12 -23.25 19.15
N ILE A 333 -16.21 -23.63 18.25
CA ILE A 333 -15.57 -22.70 17.30
C ILE A 333 -16.35 -22.65 15.97
N CYS A 334 -16.75 -23.80 15.43
CA CYS A 334 -17.44 -23.87 14.13
C CYS A 334 -18.91 -24.28 14.23
N TYR A 335 -19.39 -24.65 15.42
CA TYR A 335 -20.76 -25.10 15.68
C TYR A 335 -21.18 -26.34 14.87
N GLU A 336 -20.22 -27.19 14.50
CA GLU A 336 -20.45 -28.47 13.79
C GLU A 336 -20.11 -29.67 14.68
N ASP A 337 -20.71 -30.83 14.39
CA ASP A 337 -20.49 -32.08 15.11
C ASP A 337 -19.02 -32.54 15.11
N MET A 338 -18.56 -33.04 16.26
CA MET A 338 -17.19 -33.52 16.43
C MET A 338 -17.06 -35.03 16.16
N LYS A 339 -16.62 -35.39 14.95
CA LYS A 339 -16.15 -36.77 14.67
C LYS A 339 -14.73 -37.05 15.19
N SER A 340 -13.92 -35.99 15.31
CA SER A 340 -12.59 -36.05 15.91
C SER A 340 -12.32 -34.73 16.63
N ALA A 341 -11.79 -34.81 17.85
CA ALA A 341 -11.50 -33.64 18.66
C ALA A 341 -10.11 -33.72 19.31
N LYS A 342 -9.56 -32.54 19.60
CA LYS A 342 -8.43 -32.35 20.49
C LYS A 342 -8.95 -31.92 21.85
N VAL A 343 -8.44 -32.58 22.89
CA VAL A 343 -8.76 -32.26 24.28
C VAL A 343 -7.68 -31.34 24.80
N THR A 344 -8.08 -30.15 25.20
CA THR A 344 -7.17 -29.19 25.87
C THR A 344 -6.89 -29.62 27.30
N LYS A 345 -5.83 -29.10 27.93
CA LYS A 345 -5.52 -29.40 29.33
C LYS A 345 -6.61 -28.94 30.31
N CYS A 346 -7.37 -27.90 29.94
CA CYS A 346 -8.56 -27.46 30.67
C CYS A 346 -9.82 -28.29 30.33
N LEU A 347 -9.66 -29.46 29.70
CA LEU A 347 -10.70 -30.44 29.38
C LEU A 347 -11.78 -29.95 28.40
N HIS A 348 -11.52 -28.89 27.63
CA HIS A 348 -12.39 -28.46 26.53
C HIS A 348 -12.06 -29.17 25.22
N PHE A 349 -13.09 -29.49 24.44
CA PHE A 349 -13.04 -30.25 23.18
C PHE A 349 -13.21 -29.32 21.97
N PHE A 350 -12.35 -29.48 20.97
CA PHE A 350 -12.42 -28.74 19.70
C PHE A 350 -11.97 -29.60 18.53
N HIS A 351 -12.44 -29.36 17.30
CA HIS A 351 -11.77 -29.94 16.14
C HIS A 351 -10.32 -29.46 16.09
N GLY A 352 -9.39 -30.36 15.76
CA GLY A 352 -7.96 -30.01 15.65
C GLY A 352 -7.69 -28.89 14.64
N LYS A 353 -8.45 -28.84 13.53
CA LYS A 353 -8.37 -27.77 12.53
C LYS A 353 -8.81 -26.41 13.12
N CYS A 354 -9.95 -26.37 13.81
CA CYS A 354 -10.51 -25.16 14.42
C CYS A 354 -9.59 -24.61 15.51
N LEU A 355 -9.09 -25.48 16.40
CA LEU A 355 -8.16 -25.07 17.46
C LEU A 355 -6.82 -24.56 16.90
N LYS A 356 -6.32 -25.16 15.82
CA LYS A 356 -5.10 -24.68 15.12
C LYS A 356 -5.29 -23.25 14.60
N LYS A 357 -6.43 -22.94 13.99
CA LYS A 357 -6.75 -21.59 13.48
C LYS A 357 -6.83 -20.57 14.61
N TRP A 358 -7.48 -20.93 15.72
CA TRP A 358 -7.56 -20.07 16.90
C TRP A 358 -6.17 -19.77 17.50
N LEU A 359 -5.36 -20.82 17.69
CA LEU A 359 -4.02 -20.72 18.28
C LEU A 359 -3.03 -19.91 17.44
N TYR A 360 -3.30 -19.74 16.16
CA TYR A 360 -2.52 -18.84 15.31
C TYR A 360 -2.64 -17.37 15.74
N VAL A 361 -3.83 -16.96 16.23
CA VAL A 361 -4.12 -15.57 16.61
C VAL A 361 -3.99 -15.38 18.12
N LYS A 362 -4.47 -16.34 18.92
CA LYS A 362 -4.52 -16.27 20.38
C LYS A 362 -3.98 -17.55 21.00
N ASN A 363 -2.96 -17.42 21.83
CA ASN A 363 -2.32 -18.55 22.51
C ASN A 363 -3.08 -19.14 23.71
N LYS A 364 -4.40 -18.90 23.81
CA LYS A 364 -5.25 -19.21 24.97
C LYS A 364 -6.47 -20.04 24.57
N CYS A 365 -7.04 -20.79 25.51
CA CYS A 365 -8.26 -21.56 25.29
C CYS A 365 -9.42 -20.64 24.85
N PRO A 366 -10.19 -20.98 23.79
CA PRO A 366 -11.34 -20.18 23.35
C PRO A 366 -12.44 -20.02 24.40
N LEU A 367 -12.60 -20.98 25.31
CA LEU A 367 -13.69 -20.99 26.30
C LEU A 367 -13.29 -20.36 27.63
N CYS A 368 -12.16 -20.77 28.21
CA CYS A 368 -11.75 -20.33 29.55
C CYS A 368 -10.58 -19.35 29.58
N HIS A 369 -10.00 -18.99 28.42
CA HIS A 369 -8.83 -18.11 28.30
C HIS A 369 -7.58 -18.54 29.09
N THR A 370 -7.53 -19.77 29.59
CA THR A 370 -6.33 -20.38 30.20
C THR A 370 -5.32 -20.75 29.11
N ASP A 371 -4.03 -20.75 29.45
CA ASP A 371 -2.98 -21.16 28.53
C ASP A 371 -3.12 -22.65 28.16
N ILE A 372 -2.93 -22.95 26.87
CA ILE A 372 -3.12 -24.31 26.33
C ILE A 372 -1.88 -25.19 26.58
N THR A 373 -0.72 -24.56 26.80
CA THR A 373 0.53 -25.17 27.24
C THR A 373 0.80 -24.78 28.70
N PRO A 374 1.49 -25.61 29.49
CA PRO A 374 1.91 -25.18 30.82
C PRO A 374 2.86 -23.98 30.66
N SER A 375 2.80 -23.05 31.61
CA SER A 375 3.91 -22.13 31.84
C SER A 375 5.10 -22.98 32.25
N ASP A 376 6.16 -22.98 31.44
CA ASP A 376 7.46 -23.51 31.84
C ASP A 376 7.96 -22.82 33.12
#